data_AF-A0A1B6H0B9-F1
#
_entry.id   AF-A0A1B6H0B9-F1
#
_cell.length_a   1.000
_cell.length_b   1.000
_cell.length_c   1.000
_cell.angle_alpha   90.00
_cell.angle_beta   90.00
_cell.angle_gamma   90.00
#
_symmetry.space_group_name_H-M   'P 1'
#
loop_
_entity.id
_entity.type
_entity.pdbx_description
1 polymer ?
#
loop_
_entity_poly.entity_id
_entity_poly.type
_entity_poly.pdbx_seq_one_letter_code
_entity_poly.pdbx_strand_id
1 'polypeptide(L)'
;YPNRSHNQPTFLNIGQTWKPVDTVFNIYPFNLEGDEVGINPDIIDTMTNLAPVDFYQLFLDDEVLSLLVTETNRYAEQCLTAQQNTNTGISPHSRLGKWKNCTAEEMKNFLGKIMLMGLQNFPSITDYWRQDDLYVSHIPKIMSRNRFELLLRCFTVQTT
;
A
#
# COMPACT_ATOMS: atom_id res chain seq x y z
N TYR A 1 5.67 -40.76 1.79
CA TYR A 1 6.37 -39.55 2.27
C TYR A 1 6.42 -39.61 3.78
N PRO A 2 7.58 -39.77 4.43
CA PRO A 2 7.64 -39.98 5.86
C PRO A 2 7.46 -38.65 6.62
N ASN A 3 6.73 -38.72 7.73
CA ASN A 3 6.49 -37.66 8.71
C ASN A 3 7.78 -36.90 9.06
N ARG A 4 7.89 -35.62 8.71
CA ARG A 4 8.78 -34.68 9.42
C ARG A 4 7.99 -34.13 10.59
N SER A 5 8.32 -34.60 11.79
CA SER A 5 7.92 -33.97 13.04
C SER A 5 8.34 -32.50 13.00
N HIS A 6 7.37 -31.58 13.03
CA HIS A 6 7.63 -30.18 13.34
C HIS A 6 8.21 -30.14 14.76
N ASN A 7 9.54 -30.04 14.87
CA ASN A 7 10.15 -29.68 16.13
C ASN A 7 9.77 -28.22 16.38
N GLN A 8 8.81 -28.01 17.29
CA GLN A 8 8.60 -26.71 17.91
C GLN A 8 9.94 -26.23 18.45
N PRO A 9 10.30 -24.94 18.32
CA PRO A 9 11.48 -24.41 18.96
C PRO A 9 11.35 -24.65 20.46
N THR A 10 12.14 -25.58 20.98
CA THR A 10 12.29 -25.78 22.42
C THR A 10 13.04 -24.59 22.94
N PHE A 11 12.30 -23.57 23.37
CA PHE A 11 12.87 -22.56 24.26
C PHE A 11 13.32 -23.32 25.51
N LEU A 12 14.64 -23.47 25.70
CA LEU A 12 15.19 -23.82 27.00
C LEU A 12 14.61 -22.79 27.97
N ASN A 13 13.67 -23.22 28.81
CA ASN A 13 13.11 -22.38 29.85
C ASN A 13 14.17 -22.26 30.95
N ILE A 14 15.22 -21.50 30.66
CA ILE A 14 16.32 -21.19 31.58
C ILE A 14 15.85 -20.14 32.58
N GLY A 15 14.77 -20.43 33.32
CA GLY A 15 14.32 -19.69 34.51
C GLY A 15 14.54 -18.17 34.47
N GLN A 16 14.26 -17.54 33.32
CA GLN A 16 14.56 -16.13 33.13
C GLN A 16 13.52 -15.34 33.92
N THR A 17 13.96 -14.76 35.04
CA THR A 17 13.16 -13.87 35.87
C THR A 17 13.60 -12.45 35.60
N TRP A 18 12.65 -11.52 35.50
CA TRP A 18 12.94 -10.09 35.36
C TRP A 18 13.72 -9.61 36.58
N LYS A 19 14.89 -9.01 36.37
CA LYS A 19 15.78 -8.47 37.41
C LYS A 19 16.29 -7.08 36.98
N PRO A 20 16.77 -6.25 37.92
CA PRO A 20 17.50 -5.02 37.60
C PRO A 20 18.66 -5.32 36.65
N VAL A 21 19.01 -4.37 35.78
CA VAL A 21 20.05 -4.59 34.76
C VAL A 21 21.38 -4.94 35.45
N ASP A 22 21.94 -6.10 35.11
CA ASP A 22 23.23 -6.53 35.64
C ASP A 22 24.34 -5.61 35.08
N THR A 23 25.36 -5.33 35.89
CA THR A 23 26.55 -4.56 35.46
C THR A 23 27.51 -5.39 34.61
N VAL A 24 27.24 -6.68 34.46
CA VAL A 24 28.04 -7.64 33.67
C VAL A 24 27.24 -7.99 32.41
N PHE A 25 27.80 -7.70 31.24
CA PHE A 25 27.22 -8.10 29.96
C PHE A 25 27.37 -9.61 29.76
N ASN A 26 26.30 -10.35 29.99
CA ASN A 26 26.22 -11.74 29.56
C ASN A 26 26.07 -11.77 28.03
N ILE A 27 27.07 -12.33 27.35
CA ILE A 27 26.98 -12.63 25.92
C ILE A 27 26.14 -13.90 25.79
N TYR A 28 24.94 -13.76 25.25
CA TYR A 28 24.11 -14.90 24.87
C TYR A 28 24.37 -15.20 23.39
N PRO A 29 25.09 -16.27 23.06
CA PRO A 29 25.34 -16.60 21.66
C PRO A 29 24.01 -16.95 21.00
N PHE A 30 23.67 -16.23 19.93
CA PHE A 30 22.54 -16.59 19.10
C PHE A 30 22.94 -17.80 18.25
N ASN A 31 22.12 -18.86 18.25
CA ASN A 31 22.39 -20.14 17.55
C ASN A 31 23.62 -20.92 18.08
N LEU A 32 23.58 -21.31 19.35
CA LEU A 32 24.63 -22.11 20.02
C LEU A 32 24.94 -23.43 19.31
N GLU A 33 23.92 -24.08 18.75
CA GLU A 33 24.04 -25.42 18.13
C GLU A 33 24.38 -25.37 16.64
N GLY A 34 24.44 -24.16 16.05
CA GLY A 34 24.76 -24.00 14.64
C GLY A 34 23.66 -24.53 13.72
N ASP A 35 22.40 -24.51 14.18
CA ASP A 35 21.25 -24.88 13.36
C ASP A 35 21.23 -24.09 12.05
N GLU A 36 20.65 -24.66 10.99
CA GLU A 36 20.33 -23.92 9.78
C GLU A 36 19.32 -22.81 10.10
N VAL A 37 19.86 -21.65 10.48
CA VAL A 37 19.12 -20.43 10.75
C VAL A 37 19.20 -19.52 9.53
N GLY A 38 18.08 -18.91 9.17
CA GLY A 38 18.01 -18.06 7.98
C GLY A 38 16.58 -17.97 7.44
N ILE A 39 16.45 -17.32 6.29
CA ILE A 39 15.20 -17.37 5.52
C ILE A 39 15.06 -18.81 5.02
N ASN A 40 13.87 -19.41 5.18
CA ASN A 40 13.59 -20.75 4.69
C ASN A 40 14.03 -20.88 3.21
N PRO A 41 14.90 -21.83 2.85
CA PRO A 41 15.39 -21.98 1.47
C PRO A 41 14.26 -22.17 0.45
N ASP A 42 13.13 -22.74 0.84
CA ASP A 42 11.94 -22.85 -0.03
C ASP A 42 11.36 -21.47 -0.39
N ILE A 43 11.46 -20.49 0.53
CA ILE A 43 11.05 -19.09 0.29
C ILE A 43 12.02 -18.42 -0.67
N ILE A 44 13.33 -18.68 -0.52
CA ILE A 44 14.34 -18.13 -1.43
C ILE A 44 14.10 -18.64 -2.84
N ASP A 45 13.93 -19.96 -3.01
CA ASP A 45 13.72 -20.58 -4.33
C ASP A 45 12.46 -20.02 -5.02
N THR A 46 11.36 -19.89 -4.27
CA THR A 46 10.10 -19.30 -4.77
C THR A 46 10.21 -17.80 -5.12
N MET A 47 11.18 -17.08 -4.55
CA MET A 47 11.41 -15.65 -4.83
C MET A 47 12.37 -15.40 -6.01
N THR A 48 13.16 -16.40 -6.44
CA THR A 48 14.31 -16.21 -7.36
C THR A 48 13.95 -15.69 -8.75
N ASN A 49 12.67 -15.76 -9.15
CA ASN A 49 12.21 -15.32 -10.49
C ASN A 49 11.05 -14.33 -10.44
N LEU A 50 10.82 -13.67 -9.30
CA LEU A 50 9.71 -12.73 -9.12
C LEU A 50 10.20 -11.28 -9.20
N ALA A 51 9.42 -10.44 -9.87
CA ALA A 51 9.61 -9.01 -9.89
C ALA A 51 8.91 -8.35 -8.68
N PRO A 52 9.33 -7.14 -8.27
CA PRO A 52 8.68 -6.39 -7.18
C PRO A 52 7.15 -6.24 -7.33
N VAL A 53 6.66 -6.20 -8.56
CA VAL A 53 5.22 -6.12 -8.84
C VAL A 53 4.46 -7.39 -8.46
N ASP A 54 5.09 -8.56 -8.51
CA ASP A 54 4.46 -9.82 -8.16
C ASP A 54 4.16 -9.87 -6.65
N PHE A 55 5.09 -9.35 -5.84
CA PHE A 55 4.88 -9.19 -4.40
C PHE A 55 3.83 -8.13 -4.07
N TYR A 56 3.78 -7.04 -4.84
CA TYR A 56 2.76 -6.01 -4.67
C TYR A 56 1.34 -6.57 -4.90
N GLN A 57 1.18 -7.44 -5.90
CA GLN A 57 -0.09 -8.08 -6.22
C GLN A 57 -0.56 -9.09 -5.16
N LEU A 58 0.31 -9.54 -4.25
CA LEU A 58 -0.11 -10.35 -3.08
C LEU A 58 -0.96 -9.54 -2.09
N PHE A 59 -0.79 -8.22 -2.04
CA PHE A 59 -1.57 -7.33 -1.18
C PHE A 59 -2.69 -6.63 -1.94
N LEU A 60 -2.45 -6.31 -3.21
CA LEU A 60 -3.39 -5.63 -4.08
C LEU A 60 -3.80 -6.54 -5.23
N ASP A 61 -4.51 -7.62 -4.88
CA ASP A 61 -5.05 -8.55 -5.84
C ASP A 61 -6.23 -7.95 -6.62
N ASP A 62 -6.73 -8.71 -7.60
CA ASP A 62 -7.82 -8.26 -8.45
C ASP A 62 -9.15 -8.09 -7.68
N GLU A 63 -9.35 -8.81 -6.56
CA GLU A 63 -10.54 -8.68 -5.72
C GLU A 63 -10.52 -7.36 -4.96
N VAL A 64 -9.42 -7.05 -4.28
CA VAL A 64 -9.20 -5.78 -3.58
C VAL A 64 -9.31 -4.62 -4.58
N LEU A 65 -8.71 -4.75 -5.76
CA LEU A 65 -8.79 -3.71 -6.77
C LEU A 65 -10.22 -3.50 -7.28
N SER A 66 -10.96 -4.58 -7.52
CA SER A 66 -12.37 -4.52 -7.93
C SER A 66 -13.22 -3.84 -6.87
N LEU A 67 -12.99 -4.18 -5.59
CA LEU A 67 -13.65 -3.52 -4.46
C LEU A 67 -13.36 -2.02 -4.45
N LEU A 68 -12.09 -1.62 -4.54
CA LEU A 68 -11.70 -0.21 -4.56
C LEU A 68 -12.35 0.57 -5.71
N VAL A 69 -12.39 -0.02 -6.90
CA VAL A 69 -13.03 0.60 -8.07
C VAL A 69 -14.53 0.76 -7.83
N THR A 70 -15.20 -0.30 -7.38
CA THR A 70 -16.64 -0.31 -7.13
C THR A 70 -17.02 0.73 -6.08
N GLU A 71 -16.29 0.75 -4.96
CA GLU A 71 -16.57 1.65 -3.84
C GLU A 71 -16.28 3.11 -4.17
N THR A 72 -15.17 3.38 -4.85
CA THR A 72 -14.80 4.74 -5.27
C THR A 72 -15.84 5.30 -6.26
N ASN A 73 -16.30 4.48 -7.21
CA ASN A 73 -17.32 4.90 -8.17
C ASN A 73 -18.66 5.14 -7.49
N ARG A 74 -19.09 4.22 -6.62
CA ARG A 74 -20.32 4.36 -5.82
C ARG A 74 -20.32 5.63 -4.99
N TYR A 75 -19.23 5.92 -4.29
CA TYR A 75 -19.13 7.11 -3.46
C TYR A 75 -19.12 8.40 -4.28
N ALA A 76 -18.48 8.40 -5.45
CA ALA A 76 -18.53 9.55 -6.35
C ALA A 76 -19.97 9.84 -6.83
N GLU A 77 -20.75 8.80 -7.16
CA GLU A 77 -22.17 8.93 -7.51
C GLU A 77 -23.01 9.47 -6.35
N GLN A 78 -22.75 9.00 -5.12
CA GLN A 78 -23.40 9.53 -3.92
C GLN A 78 -23.08 11.01 -3.71
N CYS A 79 -21.82 11.41 -3.86
CA CYS A 79 -21.41 12.81 -3.76
C CYS A 79 -22.09 13.69 -4.82
N LEU A 80 -22.18 13.19 -6.06
CA LEU A 80 -22.87 13.87 -7.15
C LEU A 80 -24.34 14.08 -6.85
N THR A 81 -25.03 13.02 -6.43
CA THR A 81 -26.46 13.04 -6.09
C THR A 81 -26.72 14.00 -4.92
N ALA A 82 -25.90 13.94 -3.88
CA ALA A 82 -25.99 14.85 -2.74
C ALA A 82 -25.84 16.32 -3.17
N GLN A 83 -24.92 16.61 -4.09
CA GLN A 83 -24.72 17.96 -4.61
C GLN A 83 -25.84 18.42 -5.56
N GLN A 84 -26.47 17.51 -6.31
CA GLN A 84 -27.63 17.84 -7.14
C GLN A 84 -28.85 18.19 -6.31
N ASN A 85 -29.00 17.57 -5.14
CA ASN A 85 -30.13 17.80 -4.23
C ASN A 85 -30.04 19.10 -3.43
N THR A 86 -28.96 19.89 -3.56
CA THR A 86 -28.85 21.20 -2.93
C THR A 86 -29.59 22.28 -3.74
N ASN A 87 -30.01 23.36 -3.08
CA ASN A 87 -30.68 24.50 -3.73
C ASN A 87 -29.84 25.19 -4.83
N THR A 88 -28.53 24.93 -4.87
CA THR A 88 -27.59 25.51 -5.85
C THR A 88 -27.19 24.55 -6.96
N GLY A 89 -27.48 23.25 -6.81
CA GLY A 89 -27.10 22.20 -7.76
C GLY A 89 -25.59 22.04 -7.96
N ILE A 90 -25.20 21.33 -9.02
CA ILE A 90 -23.79 21.21 -9.42
C ILE A 90 -23.36 22.45 -10.20
N SER A 91 -22.38 23.18 -9.66
CA SER A 91 -21.74 24.29 -10.38
C SER A 91 -21.11 23.82 -11.70
N PRO A 92 -21.24 24.56 -12.82
CA PRO A 92 -20.57 24.24 -14.09
C PRO A 92 -19.04 24.13 -13.99
N HIS A 93 -18.45 24.79 -12.99
CA HIS A 93 -17.01 24.75 -12.71
C HIS A 93 -16.64 23.67 -11.69
N SER A 94 -17.60 22.92 -11.16
CA SER A 94 -17.35 21.81 -10.24
C SER A 94 -16.53 20.73 -10.93
N ARG A 95 -15.41 20.38 -10.30
CA ARG A 95 -14.59 19.24 -10.74
C ARG A 95 -15.32 17.91 -10.56
N LEU A 96 -16.12 17.81 -9.50
CA LEU A 96 -16.94 16.63 -9.25
C LEU A 96 -17.97 16.44 -10.38
N GLY A 97 -18.53 17.52 -10.91
CA GLY A 97 -19.43 17.47 -12.08
C GLY A 97 -18.79 16.92 -13.36
N LYS A 98 -17.46 16.78 -13.41
CA LYS A 98 -16.71 16.16 -14.52
C LYS A 98 -16.26 14.73 -14.19
N TRP A 99 -16.80 14.13 -13.14
CA TRP A 99 -16.48 12.77 -12.74
C TRP A 99 -16.75 11.78 -13.88
N LYS A 100 -15.84 10.81 -14.00
CA LYS A 100 -15.98 9.62 -14.83
C LYS A 100 -15.61 8.43 -13.98
N ASN A 101 -16.31 7.32 -14.18
CA ASN A 101 -16.03 6.10 -13.44
C ASN A 101 -14.58 5.67 -13.66
N CYS A 102 -13.91 5.35 -12.56
CA CYS A 102 -12.57 4.82 -12.52
C CYS A 102 -12.58 3.37 -13.03
N THR A 103 -11.52 2.97 -13.72
CA THR A 103 -11.28 1.59 -14.14
C THR A 103 -10.23 0.93 -13.25
N ALA A 104 -10.12 -0.40 -13.31
CA ALA A 104 -9.07 -1.14 -12.61
C ALA A 104 -7.66 -0.64 -12.99
N GLU A 105 -7.42 -0.40 -14.28
CA GLU A 105 -6.15 0.16 -14.77
C GLU A 105 -5.89 1.56 -14.21
N GLU A 106 -6.90 2.43 -14.21
CA GLU A 106 -6.77 3.77 -13.66
C GLU A 106 -6.51 3.76 -12.14
N MET A 107 -7.14 2.82 -11.42
CA MET A 107 -6.91 2.61 -9.99
C MET A 107 -5.49 2.09 -9.71
N LYS A 108 -4.97 1.14 -10.51
CA LYS A 108 -3.56 0.69 -10.43
C LYS A 108 -2.61 1.88 -10.63
N ASN A 109 -2.85 2.72 -11.63
CA ASN A 109 -2.05 3.92 -11.89
C ASN A 109 -2.13 4.95 -10.75
N PHE A 110 -3.31 5.12 -10.15
CA PHE A 110 -3.51 6.01 -9.00
C PHE A 110 -2.74 5.53 -7.76
N LEU A 111 -2.83 4.25 -7.42
CA LEU A 111 -2.12 3.67 -6.27
C LEU A 111 -0.61 3.62 -6.49
N GLY A 112 -0.16 3.30 -7.70
CA GLY A 112 1.26 3.35 -8.07
C GLY A 112 1.85 4.75 -7.91
N LYS A 113 1.07 5.80 -8.20
CA LYS A 113 1.47 7.20 -7.92
C LYS A 113 1.59 7.47 -6.43
N ILE A 114 0.63 7.02 -5.60
CA ILE A 114 0.72 7.19 -4.14
C ILE A 114 1.99 6.52 -3.60
N MET A 115 2.30 5.32 -4.08
CA MET A 115 3.55 4.63 -3.72
C MET A 115 4.78 5.43 -4.14
N LEU A 116 4.81 5.97 -5.37
CA LEU A 116 5.92 6.81 -5.84
C LEU A 116 6.06 8.11 -5.03
N MET A 117 4.95 8.73 -4.63
CA MET A 117 4.95 9.91 -3.76
C MET A 117 5.54 9.58 -2.38
N GLY A 118 5.28 8.39 -1.84
CA GLY A 118 5.89 7.94 -0.59
C GLY A 118 7.42 7.79 -0.68
N LEU A 119 7.94 7.44 -1.86
CA LEU A 119 9.38 7.35 -2.14
C LEU A 119 10.02 8.71 -2.38
N GLN A 120 9.39 9.56 -3.18
CA GLN A 120 9.87 10.90 -3.54
C GLN A 120 8.90 11.94 -2.98
N ASN A 121 9.17 12.44 -1.77
CA ASN A 121 8.28 13.39 -1.11
C ASN A 121 8.53 14.84 -1.55
N PHE A 122 7.46 15.55 -1.93
CA PHE A 122 7.47 17.01 -2.13
C PHE A 122 6.60 17.74 -1.08
N PRO A 123 6.84 19.04 -0.84
CA PRO A 123 6.10 19.82 0.16
C PRO A 123 4.59 19.89 -0.08
N SER A 124 4.15 19.89 -1.34
CA SER A 124 2.74 19.89 -1.72
C SER A 124 2.43 18.82 -2.76
N ILE A 125 1.22 18.26 -2.72
CA ILE A 125 0.69 17.37 -3.78
C ILE A 125 0.73 18.08 -5.15
N THR A 126 0.55 19.39 -5.18
CA THR A 126 0.58 20.16 -6.43
C THR A 126 1.98 20.23 -7.04
N ASP A 127 3.02 20.07 -6.22
CA ASP A 127 4.42 20.19 -6.64
C ASP A 127 4.87 19.04 -7.54
N TYR A 128 4.25 17.87 -7.41
CA TYR A 128 4.47 16.72 -8.30
C TYR A 128 4.10 16.98 -9.77
N TRP A 129 3.33 18.04 -10.04
CA TRP A 129 2.97 18.47 -11.41
C TRP A 129 3.63 19.78 -11.84
N ARG A 130 4.62 20.28 -11.09
CA ARG A 130 5.43 21.41 -11.53
C ARG A 130 6.41 20.98 -12.64
N GLN A 131 6.79 21.93 -13.48
CA GLN A 131 7.74 21.74 -14.59
C GLN A 131 9.12 22.33 -14.29
N ASP A 132 9.33 22.80 -13.06
CA ASP A 132 10.60 23.35 -12.59
C ASP A 132 11.62 22.23 -12.36
N ASP A 133 12.89 22.49 -12.65
CA ASP A 133 14.00 21.55 -12.52
C ASP A 133 14.17 21.02 -11.10
N LEU A 134 13.71 21.76 -10.09
CA LEU A 134 13.69 21.31 -8.70
C LEU A 134 12.61 20.26 -8.39
N TYR A 135 11.60 20.13 -9.26
CA TYR A 135 10.39 19.33 -9.04
C TYR A 135 10.19 18.28 -10.14
N VAL A 136 11.29 17.65 -10.59
CA VAL A 136 11.23 16.60 -11.61
C VAL A 136 10.51 15.37 -11.06
N SER A 137 9.36 15.05 -11.66
CA SER A 137 8.55 13.87 -11.35
C SER A 137 8.04 13.20 -12.62
N HIS A 138 7.91 11.88 -12.58
CA HIS A 138 7.26 11.10 -13.65
C HIS A 138 5.73 11.07 -13.52
N ILE A 139 5.19 11.51 -12.39
CA ILE A 139 3.75 11.50 -12.08
C ILE A 139 2.90 12.22 -13.14
N PRO A 140 3.29 13.39 -13.70
CA PRO A 140 2.46 14.12 -14.66
C PRO A 140 2.17 13.35 -15.95
N LYS A 141 3.07 12.44 -16.35
CA LYS A 141 2.97 11.65 -17.58
C LYS A 141 1.87 10.57 -17.51
N ILE A 142 1.55 10.11 -16.31
CA ILE A 142 0.63 8.97 -16.10
C ILE A 142 -0.83 9.43 -15.96
N MET A 143 -1.07 10.54 -15.25
CA MET A 143 -2.44 11.06 -15.00
C MET A 143 -2.38 12.54 -14.61
N SER A 144 -3.35 13.32 -15.06
CA SER A 144 -3.44 14.76 -14.74
C SER A 144 -3.66 15.02 -13.24
N ARG A 145 -3.18 16.16 -12.74
CA ARG A 145 -3.38 16.60 -11.35
C ARG A 145 -4.85 16.63 -10.97
N ASN A 146 -5.68 17.18 -11.85
CA ASN A 146 -7.11 17.33 -11.61
C ASN A 146 -7.81 15.98 -11.44
N ARG A 147 -7.42 14.96 -12.22
CA ARG A 147 -7.96 13.61 -12.09
C ARG A 147 -7.44 12.93 -10.84
N PHE A 148 -6.15 13.04 -10.54
CA PHE A 148 -5.55 12.46 -9.34
C PHE A 148 -6.21 12.97 -8.05
N GLU A 149 -6.31 14.29 -7.89
CA GLU A 149 -6.95 14.91 -6.73
C GLU A 149 -8.46 14.59 -6.66
N LEU A 150 -9.12 14.37 -7.80
CA LEU A 150 -10.53 13.97 -7.84
C LEU A 150 -10.70 12.52 -7.39
N LEU A 151 -9.83 11.61 -7.82
CA LEU A 151 -9.77 10.24 -7.30
C LEU A 151 -9.44 10.23 -5.81
N LEU A 152 -8.46 11.04 -5.37
CA LEU A 152 -8.10 11.17 -3.96
C LEU A 152 -9.28 11.64 -3.09
N ARG A 153 -10.11 12.56 -3.60
CA ARG A 153 -11.32 13.01 -2.90
C ARG A 153 -12.39 11.92 -2.80
N CYS A 154 -12.50 11.05 -3.79
CA CYS A 154 -13.56 10.04 -3.87
C CYS A 154 -13.10 8.63 -3.43
N PHE A 155 -11.83 8.46 -3.08
CA PHE A 155 -11.26 7.18 -2.68
C PHE A 155 -11.85 6.72 -1.34
N THR A 156 -12.53 5.57 -1.36
CA THR A 156 -13.14 4.96 -0.17
C THR A 156 -13.12 3.43 -0.25
N VAL A 157 -13.26 2.80 0.92
CA VAL A 157 -13.33 1.35 1.12
C VAL A 157 -14.59 0.93 1.91
N GLN A 158 -15.55 1.83 2.11
CA GLN A 158 -16.72 1.54 2.95
C GLN A 158 -17.67 0.56 2.27
N THR A 159 -17.70 -0.68 2.74
CA THR A 159 -18.76 -1.65 2.43
C THR A 159 -19.98 -1.34 3.29
N THR A 160 -21.01 -0.68 2.74
CA THR A 160 -22.33 -0.57 3.40
C THR A 160 -23.10 -1.88 3.33
#